data_AF-A0A182M224-F1
#
_entry.id   AF-A0A182M224-F1
#
_cell.length_a   1.000
_cell.length_b   1.000
_cell.length_c   1.000
_cell.angle_alpha   90.00
_cell.angle_beta   90.00
_cell.angle_gamma   90.00
#
_symmetry.space_group_name_H-M   'P 1'
#
loop_
_entity.id
_entity.type
_entity.pdbx_description
1 polymer ?
#
loop_
_entity_poly.entity_id
_entity_poly.type
_entity_poly.pdbx_seq_one_letter_code
_entity_poly.pdbx_strand_id
1 'polypeptide(L)' 'LLTSGGVTLAGQRYIYLSGTDRVIRAKLGKTGVHCMKTQQAVIVSIYEEPVQPQQAASIVEKLGDYLITCGY' A
#
# COMPACT_ATOMS: atom_id res chain seq x y z
N LEU A 1 -2.46 -4.97 -16.23
CA LEU A 1 -3.71 -5.44 -15.58
C LEU A 1 -4.17 -4.52 -14.45
N LEU A 2 -3.32 -4.15 -13.47
CA LEU A 2 -3.69 -3.16 -12.44
C LEU A 2 -3.82 -1.71 -12.95
N THR A 3 -3.12 -1.37 -14.03
CA THR A 3 -3.18 -0.03 -14.66
C THR A 3 -4.56 0.32 -15.22
N SER A 4 -5.36 -0.66 -15.66
CA SER A 4 -6.74 -0.47 -16.12
C SER A 4 -7.79 -0.90 -15.08
N GLY A 5 -7.47 -1.88 -14.23
CA GLY A 5 -8.36 -2.41 -13.19
C GLY A 5 -8.43 -1.55 -11.91
N GLY A 6 -7.36 -0.86 -11.54
CA GLY A 6 -7.23 -0.23 -10.23
C GLY A 6 -7.04 -1.26 -9.11
N VAL A 7 -7.12 -0.80 -7.87
CA VAL A 7 -7.01 -1.63 -6.66
C VAL A 7 -8.34 -1.58 -5.92
N THR A 8 -9.00 -2.72 -5.70
CA THR A 8 -10.27 -2.76 -4.96
C THR A 8 -10.02 -3.24 -3.53
N LEU A 9 -10.35 -2.42 -2.55
CA LEU A 9 -10.21 -2.74 -1.11
C LEU A 9 -11.49 -2.36 -0.39
N ALA A 10 -12.00 -3.26 0.44
CA ALA A 10 -13.22 -3.06 1.23
C ALA A 10 -14.44 -2.56 0.41
N GLY A 11 -14.59 -3.02 -0.84
CA GLY A 11 -15.67 -2.61 -1.74
C GLY A 11 -15.43 -1.27 -2.45
N GLN A 12 -14.32 -0.59 -2.16
CA GLN A 12 -13.97 0.70 -2.76
C GLN A 12 -12.87 0.55 -3.80
N ARG A 13 -13.04 1.20 -4.96
CA ARG A 13 -12.07 1.14 -6.07
C ARG A 13 -11.11 2.32 -6.01
N TYR A 14 -9.84 2.02 -5.78
CA TYR A 14 -8.73 2.98 -5.78
C TYR A 14 -8.06 2.99 -7.16
N ILE A 15 -7.65 4.18 -7.59
CA ILE A 15 -6.86 4.40 -8.79
C ILE A 15 -5.43 3.99 -8.48
N TYR A 16 -4.92 3.02 -9.24
CA TYR A 16 -3.52 2.61 -9.18
C TYR A 16 -2.62 3.78 -9.61
N LEU A 17 -1.58 4.07 -8.83
CA LEU A 17 -0.61 5.12 -9.12
C LEU A 17 0.71 4.52 -9.60
N SER A 18 1.29 3.65 -8.77
CA SER A 18 2.57 3.03 -9.03
C SER A 18 2.71 1.77 -8.18
N GLY A 19 3.66 0.92 -8.56
CA GLY A 19 3.89 -0.34 -7.88
C GLY A 19 5.16 -0.99 -8.39
N THR A 20 5.76 -1.80 -7.52
CA THR A 20 6.88 -2.69 -7.82
C THR A 20 6.45 -4.11 -7.44
N ASP A 21 7.36 -5.07 -7.47
CA ASP A 21 7.09 -6.43 -6.98
C ASP A 21 6.77 -6.48 -5.47
N ARG A 22 7.25 -5.49 -4.70
CA ARG A 22 7.10 -5.45 -3.24
C ARG A 22 6.05 -4.48 -2.75
N VAL A 23 5.73 -3.41 -3.49
CA VAL A 23 4.80 -2.37 -3.03
C VAL A 23 3.77 -1.98 -4.08
N ILE A 24 2.59 -1.57 -3.64
CA ILE A 24 1.52 -1.02 -4.47
C ILE A 24 1.04 0.28 -3.85
N ARG A 25 0.91 1.33 -4.67
CA ARG A 25 0.40 2.65 -4.29
C ARG A 25 -0.85 2.94 -5.09
N ALA A 26 -1.93 3.30 -4.39
CA ALA A 26 -3.19 3.66 -5.01
C ALA A 26 -3.85 4.82 -4.26
N LYS A 27 -4.82 5.50 -4.88
CA LYS A 27 -5.57 6.59 -4.23
C LYS A 27 -7.04 6.64 -4.64
N LEU A 28 -7.84 7.27 -3.81
CA LEU A 28 -9.23 7.60 -4.03
C LEU A 28 -9.50 9.00 -3.45
N GLY A 29 -9.57 10.01 -4.31
CA GLY A 29 -9.76 11.39 -3.87
C GLY A 29 -8.67 11.82 -2.88
N LYS A 30 -9.06 12.07 -1.63
CA LYS A 30 -8.19 12.47 -0.51
C LYS A 30 -7.60 11.30 0.27
N THR A 31 -8.14 10.10 0.09
CA THR A 31 -7.67 8.88 0.75
C THR A 31 -6.64 8.19 -0.14
N GLY A 32 -5.54 7.75 0.44
CA GLY A 32 -4.53 6.96 -0.24
C GLY A 32 -4.35 5.58 0.38
N VAL A 33 -3.80 4.68 -0.43
CA VAL A 33 -3.50 3.31 -0.02
C VAL A 33 -2.05 3.02 -0.36
N HIS A 34 -1.37 2.40 0.59
CA HIS A 34 -0.04 1.85 0.41
C HIS A 34 -0.04 0.40 0.90
N CYS A 35 0.28 -0.53 -0.01
CA CYS A 35 0.39 -1.94 0.33
C CYS A 35 1.84 -2.40 0.15
N MET A 36 2.30 -3.28 1.03
CA MET A 36 3.59 -3.95 0.91
C MET A 36 3.43 -5.46 1.08
N LYS A 37 4.09 -6.21 0.21
CA LYS A 37 4.20 -7.67 0.26
C LYS A 37 5.39 -8.08 1.14
N THR A 38 5.17 -8.95 2.11
CA THR A 38 6.20 -9.68 2.86
C THR A 38 6.35 -11.12 2.34
N GLN A 39 7.09 -11.99 3.01
CA GLN A 39 7.23 -13.38 2.52
C GLN A 39 5.94 -14.19 2.69
N GLN A 40 5.21 -13.93 3.77
CA GLN A 40 4.03 -14.70 4.18
C GLN A 40 2.75 -13.85 4.29
N ALA A 41 2.84 -12.52 4.25
CA ALA A 41 1.72 -11.62 4.44
C ALA A 41 1.72 -10.44 3.45
N VAL A 42 0.60 -9.73 3.42
CA VAL A 42 0.46 -8.44 2.73
C VAL A 42 -0.02 -7.41 3.74
N ILE A 43 0.76 -6.35 3.89
CA ILE A 43 0.42 -5.21 4.73
C ILE A 43 -0.38 -4.25 3.87
N VAL A 44 -1.55 -3.84 4.35
CA VAL A 44 -2.40 -2.85 3.69
C VAL A 44 -2.54 -1.66 4.62
N SER A 45 -2.15 -0.48 4.15
CA SER A 45 -2.33 0.78 4.85
C SER A 45 -3.22 1.71 4.06
N ILE A 46 -4.16 2.33 4.76
CA ILE A 46 -5.07 3.35 4.26
C ILE A 46 -4.76 4.61 5.06
N TYR A 47 -4.54 5.72 4.37
CA TYR A 47 -4.26 7.01 4.97
C TYR A 47 -5.16 8.09 4.38
N GLU A 48 -5.45 9.11 5.17
CA GLU A 48 -6.27 10.26 4.77
C GLU A 48 -5.60 11.57 5.22
N GLU A 49 -6.09 12.71 4.71
CA GLU A 49 -5.63 14.02 5.15
C GLU A 49 -5.78 14.16 6.69
N PRO A 50 -4.76 14.66 7.41
CA PRO A 50 -3.58 15.39 6.94
C PRO A 50 -2.32 14.54 6.70
N VAL A 51 -2.41 13.20 6.71
CA VAL A 51 -1.24 12.31 6.58
C VAL A 51 -0.68 12.37 5.16
N GLN A 52 0.62 12.67 5.06
CA GLN A 52 1.28 12.69 3.76
C GLN A 52 1.54 11.26 3.23
N PRO A 53 1.38 11.01 1.91
CA PRO A 53 1.64 9.71 1.30
C PRO A 53 3.01 9.12 1.63
N GLN A 54 4.04 9.96 1.65
CA GLN A 54 5.42 9.56 1.96
C GLN A 54 5.57 9.09 3.40
N GLN A 55 4.87 9.72 4.34
CA GLN A 55 4.88 9.31 5.74
C GLN A 55 4.24 7.93 5.92
N ALA A 56 3.07 7.72 5.30
CA ALA A 56 2.39 6.42 5.33
C ALA A 56 3.23 5.32 4.67
N ALA A 57 3.83 5.59 3.51
CA ALA A 57 4.72 4.65 2.83
C ALA A 57 5.92 4.27 3.70
N SER A 58 6.59 5.25 4.32
CA SER A 58 7.77 4.98 5.15
C SER A 58 7.47 4.07 6.34
N ILE A 59 6.30 4.22 6.97
CA ILE A 59 5.90 3.39 8.12
C ILE A 59 5.61 1.96 7.67
N VAL A 60 4.86 1.79 6.58
CA VAL A 60 4.49 0.48 6.04
C VAL A 60 5.72 -0.28 5.55
N GLU A 61 6.61 0.41 4.83
CA GLU A 61 7.83 -0.19 4.30
C GLU A 61 8.76 -0.67 5.44
N LYS A 62 8.94 0.16 6.48
CA LYS A 62 9.71 -0.24 7.68
C LYS A 62 9.09 -1.43 8.41
N LEU A 63 7.77 -1.46 8.55
CA LEU A 63 7.09 -2.59 9.18
C LEU A 63 7.24 -3.88 8.36
N GLY A 64 7.13 -3.79 7.04
CA GLY A 64 7.29 -4.96 6.18
C GLY A 64 8.72 -5.47 6.13
N ASP A 65 9.72 -4.59 6.09
CA ASP A 65 11.12 -5.02 6.19
C ASP A 65 11.42 -5.67 7.55
N TYR A 66 10.82 -5.18 8.65
CA TYR A 66 10.92 -5.82 9.96
C TYR A 66 10.29 -7.23 9.96
N LEU A 67 9.08 -7.38 9.43
CA LEU A 67 8.40 -8.67 9.33
C LEU A 67 9.21 -9.67 8.50
N ILE A 68 9.76 -9.24 7.37
CA ILE A 68 10.64 -10.07 6.52
C ILE A 68 11.89 -10.50 7.28
N THR A 69 12.51 -9.59 8.03
CA THR A 69 13.69 -9.91 8.86
C THR A 69 13.37 -10.94 9.94
N CYS A 70 12.14 -10.92 10.47
CA CYS A 70 11.66 -11.92 11.42
C CYS A 70 11.20 -13.25 10.78
N GLY A 71 11.27 -13.38 9.45
CA GLY A 71 10.87 -14.60 8.72
C GLY A 71 9.39 -14.65 8.30
N TYR A 72 8.67 -13.53 8.37
CA TYR A 72 7.28 -13.37 7.91
C TYR A 72 7.19 -12.73 6.52
#